data_AF-A0A0C3MXD5-F1
#
_entry.id   AF-A0A0C3MXD5-F1
#
_cell.length_a   1.000
_cell.length_b   1.000
_cell.length_c   1.000
_cell.angle_alpha   90.00
_cell.angle_beta   90.00
_cell.angle_gamma   90.00
#
_symmetry.space_group_name_H-M   'P 1'
#
loop_
_entity.id
_entity.type
_entity.pdbx_description
1 polymer ?
#
loop_
_entity_poly.entity_id
_entity_poly.type
_entity_poly.pdbx_seq_one_letter_code
_entity_poly.pdbx_strand_id
1 'polypeptide(L)'
;MSQQAETSQTAAAAPPVALPCEIVANAADIVMAELLTLHDHRNKQYWKRAMHIIWEQLTHVHPLVEELPSKFTIPTHIIATEMVMRDPVVLMAVKEWPDFDKIRDAMDADVADHLWYQIGWPVDKGKGCAVPLEPLQISDTAATAAETLEEPRS
;
A
#
# COMPACT_ATOMS: atom_id res chain seq x y z
N MET A 1 -27.63 50.37 -33.85
CA MET A 1 -26.69 50.38 -32.71
C MET A 1 -27.01 49.16 -31.85
N SER A 2 -26.34 48.05 -32.13
CA SER A 2 -26.48 46.79 -31.39
C SER A 2 -25.42 46.76 -30.29
N GLN A 3 -25.80 46.51 -29.05
CA GLN A 3 -24.86 46.09 -28.00
C GLN A 3 -25.58 45.03 -27.17
N GLN A 4 -25.21 43.76 -27.37
CA GLN A 4 -25.46 42.70 -26.41
C GLN A 4 -24.42 42.85 -25.29
N ALA A 5 -24.85 42.71 -24.03
CA ALA A 5 -23.93 42.55 -22.91
C ALA A 5 -23.76 41.06 -22.62
N GLU A 6 -22.50 40.68 -22.59
CA GLU A 6 -22.00 39.32 -22.52
C GLU A 6 -22.28 38.66 -21.17
N THR A 7 -22.39 37.34 -21.27
CA THR A 7 -22.53 36.33 -20.24
C THR A 7 -21.45 36.41 -19.17
N SER A 8 -21.86 36.49 -17.90
CA SER A 8 -21.05 35.96 -16.79
C SER A 8 -21.67 34.64 -16.35
N GLN A 9 -21.23 33.57 -17.00
CA GLN A 9 -21.52 32.22 -16.56
C GLN A 9 -20.48 31.89 -15.48
N THR A 10 -20.87 32.08 -14.21
CA THR A 10 -20.14 31.59 -13.04
C THR A 10 -20.05 30.07 -13.15
N ALA A 11 -18.91 29.57 -13.63
CA ALA A 11 -18.57 28.17 -13.50
C ALA A 11 -18.45 27.88 -12.01
N ALA A 12 -19.42 27.14 -11.47
CA ALA A 12 -19.31 26.55 -10.14
C ALA A 12 -18.09 25.63 -10.15
N ALA A 13 -17.01 26.06 -9.47
CA ALA A 13 -15.87 25.21 -9.21
C ALA A 13 -16.38 23.99 -8.43
N ALA A 14 -16.22 22.80 -9.01
CA ALA A 14 -16.35 21.57 -8.25
C ALA A 14 -15.42 21.65 -7.03
N PRO A 15 -15.82 21.15 -5.86
CA PRO A 15 -14.93 21.11 -4.71
C PRO A 15 -13.65 20.37 -5.11
N PRO A 16 -12.46 20.83 -4.66
CA PRO A 16 -11.22 20.11 -4.94
C PRO A 16 -11.39 18.68 -4.44
N VAL A 17 -11.29 17.72 -5.37
CA VAL A 17 -11.23 16.30 -5.04
C VAL A 17 -9.94 16.12 -4.25
N ALA A 18 -10.04 15.88 -2.94
CA ALA A 18 -8.89 15.64 -2.08
C ALA A 18 -8.08 14.47 -2.64
N LEU A 19 -6.75 14.61 -2.64
CA LEU A 19 -5.89 13.56 -3.19
C LEU A 19 -5.96 12.31 -2.30
N PRO A 20 -5.86 11.08 -2.84
CA PRO A 20 -5.86 9.85 -2.05
C PRO A 20 -4.88 9.88 -0.87
N CYS A 21 -3.69 10.46 -1.05
CA CYS A 21 -2.70 10.59 0.02
C CYS A 21 -3.13 11.53 1.15
N GLU A 22 -3.89 12.60 0.84
CA GLU A 22 -4.42 13.53 1.85
C GLU A 22 -5.53 12.85 2.66
N ILE A 23 -6.38 12.07 1.99
CA ILE A 23 -7.45 11.32 2.65
C ILE A 23 -6.86 10.28 3.59
N VAL A 24 -5.84 9.51 3.16
CA VAL A 24 -5.18 8.51 3.99
C VAL A 24 -4.44 9.16 5.17
N ALA A 25 -3.76 10.30 4.95
CA ALA A 25 -3.11 11.03 6.05
C ALA A 25 -4.12 11.54 7.08
N ASN A 26 -5.24 12.13 6.64
CA ASN A 26 -6.28 12.60 7.54
C ASN A 26 -6.96 11.45 8.30
N ALA A 27 -7.22 10.33 7.63
CA ALA A 27 -7.73 9.12 8.27
C ALA A 27 -6.75 8.61 9.34
N ALA A 28 -5.45 8.63 9.06
CA ALA A 28 -4.42 8.25 10.02
C ALA A 28 -4.41 9.15 11.25
N ASP A 29 -4.54 10.47 11.09
CA ASP A 29 -4.61 11.41 12.20
C ASP A 29 -5.85 11.16 13.07
N ILE A 30 -7.01 10.94 12.46
CA ILE A 30 -8.27 10.62 13.17
C ILE A 30 -8.13 9.32 13.96
N VAL A 31 -7.61 8.26 13.33
CA VAL A 31 -7.43 6.96 14.00
C VAL A 31 -6.48 7.10 15.18
N MET A 32 -5.34 7.78 15.01
CA MET A 32 -4.39 7.98 16.10
C MET A 32 -5.00 8.78 17.26
N ALA A 33 -5.77 9.84 16.95
CA ALA A 33 -6.45 10.63 17.98
C ALA A 33 -7.46 9.80 18.79
N GLU A 34 -8.22 8.93 18.13
CA GLU A 34 -9.15 8.01 18.81
C GLU A 34 -8.41 6.98 19.66
N LEU A 35 -7.31 6.39 19.16
CA LEU A 35 -6.49 5.44 19.92
C LEU A 35 -5.91 6.07 21.19
N LEU A 36 -5.36 7.29 21.09
CA LEU A 36 -4.84 8.03 22.25
C LEU A 36 -5.93 8.33 23.26
N THR A 37 -7.12 8.72 22.80
CA THR A 37 -8.23 9.04 23.69
C THR A 37 -8.76 7.77 24.37
N LEU A 38 -8.79 6.63 23.67
CA LEU A 38 -9.26 5.35 24.22
C LEU A 38 -8.46 4.88 25.42
N HIS A 39 -7.13 5.02 25.38
CA HIS A 39 -6.22 4.64 26.45
C HIS A 39 -6.63 5.23 27.82
N ASP A 40 -7.09 6.48 27.81
CA ASP A 40 -7.41 7.22 29.03
C ASP A 40 -8.87 7.07 29.48
N HIS A 41 -9.73 6.37 28.72
CA HIS A 41 -11.17 6.32 28.95
C HIS A 41 -11.65 4.95 29.44
N ARG A 42 -12.40 4.91 30.55
CA ARG A 42 -13.08 3.68 31.03
C ARG A 42 -14.53 3.53 30.53
N ASN A 43 -15.03 4.51 29.78
CA ASN A 43 -16.44 4.56 29.37
C ASN A 43 -16.69 3.68 28.14
N LYS A 44 -17.46 2.60 28.31
CA LYS A 44 -17.83 1.67 27.23
C LYS A 44 -18.57 2.32 26.06
N GLN A 45 -19.32 3.41 26.28
CA GLN A 45 -19.99 4.12 25.18
C GLN A 45 -19.00 4.90 24.31
N TYR A 46 -17.97 5.47 24.93
CA TYR A 46 -16.87 6.10 24.20
C TYR A 46 -16.15 5.06 23.35
N TRP A 47 -15.84 3.90 23.93
CA TRP A 47 -15.19 2.79 23.23
C TRP A 47 -15.97 2.34 21.98
N LYS A 48 -17.29 2.18 22.12
CA LYS A 48 -18.14 1.87 20.97
C LYS A 48 -18.07 2.94 19.89
N ARG A 49 -18.11 4.22 20.26
CA ARG A 49 -18.05 5.31 19.29
C ARG A 49 -16.71 5.35 18.57
N ALA A 50 -15.61 5.32 19.31
CA ALA A 50 -14.27 5.31 18.75
C ALA A 50 -14.07 4.14 17.78
N MET A 51 -14.56 2.95 18.14
CA MET A 51 -14.53 1.78 17.26
C MET A 51 -15.27 2.03 15.93
N HIS A 52 -16.44 2.67 15.95
CA HIS A 52 -17.15 2.99 14.71
C HIS A 52 -16.37 4.01 13.86
N ILE A 53 -15.78 5.03 14.50
CA ILE A 53 -14.98 6.05 13.81
C ILE A 53 -13.76 5.41 13.15
N ILE A 54 -13.01 4.59 13.89
CA ILE A 54 -11.82 3.91 13.37
C ILE A 54 -12.19 2.99 12.20
N TRP A 55 -13.28 2.24 12.33
CA TRP A 55 -13.78 1.37 11.25
C TRP A 55 -14.20 2.17 9.99
N GLU A 56 -14.87 3.31 10.18
CA GLU A 56 -15.28 4.18 9.08
C GLU A 56 -14.06 4.73 8.33
N GLN A 57 -13.03 5.20 9.06
CA GLN A 57 -11.78 5.66 8.45
C GLN A 57 -11.11 4.53 7.66
N LEU A 58 -11.08 3.32 8.20
CA LEU A 58 -10.51 2.16 7.52
C LEU A 58 -11.27 1.82 6.22
N THR A 59 -12.60 1.88 6.27
CA THR A 59 -13.47 1.67 5.10
C THR A 59 -13.23 2.73 4.02
N HIS A 60 -12.91 3.97 4.42
CA HIS A 60 -12.54 5.03 3.48
C HIS A 60 -11.14 4.85 2.89
N VAL A 61 -10.19 4.32 3.66
CA VAL A 61 -8.81 4.09 3.20
C VAL A 61 -8.73 2.92 2.22
N HIS A 62 -9.44 1.81 2.49
CA HIS A 62 -9.42 0.58 1.68
C HIS A 62 -9.38 0.79 0.17
N PRO A 63 -10.37 1.49 -0.44
CA PRO A 63 -10.41 1.65 -1.89
C PRO A 63 -9.29 2.54 -2.45
N LEU A 64 -8.65 3.35 -1.60
CA LEU A 64 -7.64 4.32 -2.01
C LEU A 64 -6.23 3.74 -2.06
N VAL A 65 -5.99 2.60 -1.41
CA VAL A 65 -4.65 2.03 -1.24
C VAL A 65 -3.97 1.75 -2.59
N GLU A 66 -4.72 1.27 -3.58
CA GLU A 66 -4.19 1.01 -4.93
C GLU A 66 -3.94 2.28 -5.75
N GLU A 67 -4.56 3.39 -5.37
CA GLU A 67 -4.42 4.70 -6.02
C GLU A 67 -3.28 5.54 -5.43
N LEU A 68 -2.65 5.05 -4.35
CA LEU A 68 -1.58 5.78 -3.69
C LEU A 68 -0.31 5.83 -4.57
N PRO A 69 0.41 6.97 -4.57
CA PRO A 69 1.71 7.04 -5.22
C PRO A 69 2.65 5.96 -4.67
N SER A 70 3.47 5.33 -5.52
CA SER A 70 4.37 4.23 -5.10
C SER A 70 5.42 4.62 -4.04
N LYS A 71 5.63 5.92 -3.81
CA LYS A 71 6.53 6.45 -2.79
C LYS A 71 5.82 6.86 -1.48
N PHE A 72 4.49 6.73 -1.45
CA PHE A 72 3.70 7.07 -0.27
C PHE A 72 3.72 5.87 0.68
N THR A 73 4.15 6.11 1.91
CA THR A 73 4.12 5.12 2.97
C THR A 73 2.81 5.24 3.74
N ILE A 74 2.01 4.18 3.75
CA ILE A 74 0.81 4.11 4.59
C ILE A 74 1.26 4.05 6.06
N PRO A 75 0.69 4.89 6.94
CA PRO A 75 1.06 4.89 8.36
C PRO A 75 0.88 3.53 9.04
N THR A 76 1.84 3.15 9.87
CA THR A 76 1.93 1.83 10.53
C THR A 76 0.67 1.50 11.34
N HIS A 77 0.11 2.47 12.08
CA HIS A 77 -1.10 2.25 12.86
C HIS A 77 -2.35 2.05 11.99
N ILE A 78 -2.40 2.57 10.76
CA ILE A 78 -3.48 2.26 9.81
C ILE A 78 -3.38 0.80 9.37
N ILE A 79 -2.17 0.32 9.07
CA ILE A 79 -1.95 -1.07 8.68
C ILE A 79 -2.25 -2.01 9.86
N ALA A 80 -1.77 -1.68 11.06
CA ALA A 80 -2.07 -2.44 12.26
C ALA A 80 -3.58 -2.47 12.57
N THR A 81 -4.28 -1.35 12.33
CA THR A 81 -5.74 -1.29 12.43
C THR A 81 -6.38 -2.25 11.44
N GLU A 82 -5.98 -2.24 10.16
CA GLU A 82 -6.50 -3.16 9.15
C GLU A 82 -6.37 -4.64 9.56
N MET A 83 -5.23 -5.01 10.16
CA MET A 83 -4.96 -6.39 10.55
C MET A 83 -5.89 -6.93 11.64
N VAL A 84 -6.44 -6.06 12.50
CA VAL A 84 -7.16 -6.48 13.71
C VAL A 84 -8.60 -5.99 13.77
N MET A 85 -8.88 -4.86 13.12
CA MET A 85 -10.18 -4.24 13.15
C MET A 85 -11.15 -5.02 12.28
N ARG A 86 -12.34 -5.27 12.82
CA ARG A 86 -13.44 -5.90 12.10
C ARG A 86 -14.66 -5.01 12.19
N ASP A 87 -15.69 -5.39 11.44
CA ASP A 87 -17.01 -4.76 11.53
C ASP A 87 -17.42 -4.60 13.01
N PRO A 88 -17.73 -3.36 13.45
CA PRO A 88 -18.24 -3.06 14.78
C PRO A 88 -19.36 -4.00 15.25
N VAL A 89 -20.25 -4.41 14.35
CA VAL A 89 -21.36 -5.35 14.63
C VAL A 89 -20.82 -6.71 15.03
N VAL A 90 -19.79 -7.20 14.34
CA VAL A 90 -19.12 -8.47 14.65
C VAL A 90 -18.41 -8.39 16.00
N LEU A 91 -17.62 -7.35 16.24
CA LEU A 91 -16.90 -7.14 17.51
C LEU A 91 -17.86 -7.08 18.70
N MET A 92 -18.98 -6.39 18.54
CA MET A 92 -20.04 -6.33 19.55
C MET A 92 -20.69 -7.69 19.82
N ALA A 93 -20.84 -8.53 18.80
CA ALA A 93 -21.41 -9.87 18.93
C ALA A 93 -20.47 -10.84 19.65
N VAL A 94 -19.18 -10.82 19.32
CA VAL A 94 -18.17 -11.71 19.93
C VAL A 94 -17.69 -11.24 21.30
N LYS A 95 -18.00 -9.98 21.68
CA LYS A 95 -17.58 -9.36 22.96
C LYS A 95 -16.06 -9.36 23.17
N GLU A 96 -15.32 -9.43 22.08
CA GLU A 96 -13.86 -9.36 22.05
C GLU A 96 -13.48 -8.00 21.46
N TRP A 97 -12.67 -7.25 22.20
CA TRP A 97 -12.21 -5.93 21.79
C TRP A 97 -10.83 -6.04 21.16
N PRO A 98 -10.56 -5.33 20.05
CA PRO A 98 -9.21 -5.19 19.55
C PRO A 98 -8.29 -4.63 20.64
N ASP A 99 -7.04 -5.08 20.65
CA ASP A 99 -6.01 -4.51 21.51
C ASP A 99 -5.54 -3.16 20.93
N PHE A 100 -6.27 -2.09 21.29
CA PHE A 100 -6.01 -0.74 20.77
C PHE A 100 -4.64 -0.20 21.20
N ASP A 101 -4.10 -0.62 22.34
CA ASP A 101 -2.76 -0.22 22.76
C ASP A 101 -1.70 -0.85 21.85
N LYS A 102 -1.88 -2.12 21.47
CA LYS A 102 -1.02 -2.76 20.48
C LYS A 102 -1.09 -2.09 19.11
N ILE A 103 -2.26 -1.60 18.69
CA ILE A 103 -2.41 -0.86 17.42
C ILE A 103 -1.66 0.48 17.50
N ARG A 104 -1.85 1.21 18.60
CA ARG A 104 -1.21 2.52 18.85
C ARG A 104 0.31 2.41 18.84
N ASP A 105 0.84 1.39 19.51
CA ASP A 105 2.28 1.19 19.70
C ASP A 105 2.91 0.32 18.59
N ALA A 106 2.15 -0.01 17.54
CA ALA A 106 2.63 -0.83 16.44
C ALA A 106 3.84 -0.19 15.77
N MET A 107 4.86 -1.01 15.53
CA MET A 107 6.07 -0.63 14.82
C MET A 107 6.08 -1.28 13.43
N ASP A 108 6.94 -0.79 12.54
CA ASP A 108 7.11 -1.33 11.20
C ASP A 108 7.35 -2.84 11.17
N ALA A 109 8.07 -3.36 12.16
CA ALA A 109 8.32 -4.80 12.30
C ALA A 109 7.03 -5.61 12.53
N ASP A 110 6.00 -5.03 13.15
CA ASP A 110 4.72 -5.69 13.41
C ASP A 110 3.85 -5.81 12.16
N VAL A 111 4.11 -4.98 11.14
CA VAL A 111 3.30 -4.88 9.91
C VAL A 111 4.07 -5.20 8.64
N ALA A 112 5.36 -5.55 8.74
CA ALA A 112 6.26 -5.71 7.59
C ALA A 112 5.76 -6.73 6.55
N ASP A 113 5.08 -7.78 7.01
CA ASP A 113 4.53 -8.84 6.15
C ASP A 113 3.20 -8.45 5.49
N HIS A 114 2.62 -7.29 5.82
CA HIS A 114 1.35 -6.84 5.28
C HIS A 114 1.49 -6.25 3.88
N LEU A 115 0.56 -6.57 2.98
CA LEU A 115 0.59 -6.08 1.58
C LEU A 115 0.64 -4.56 1.50
N TRP A 116 -0.11 -3.86 2.35
CA TRP A 116 -0.14 -2.39 2.37
C TRP A 116 1.22 -1.77 2.76
N TYR A 117 2.02 -2.47 3.58
CA TYR A 117 3.37 -2.03 3.90
C TYR A 117 4.30 -2.13 2.68
N GLN A 118 4.10 -3.17 1.85
CA GLN A 118 4.93 -3.44 0.67
C GLN A 118 4.62 -2.53 -0.53
N ILE A 119 3.43 -1.91 -0.59
CA ILE A 119 3.03 -1.01 -1.70
C ILE A 119 3.92 0.25 -1.78
N GLY A 120 4.41 0.73 -0.64
CA GLY A 120 5.33 1.88 -0.58
C GLY A 120 6.78 1.51 -0.92
N TRP A 121 7.09 0.21 -1.09
CA TRP A 121 8.44 -0.20 -1.45
C TRP A 121 8.62 -0.07 -2.96
N PRO A 122 9.70 0.57 -3.43
CA PRO A 122 10.05 0.50 -4.83
C PRO A 122 10.26 -0.97 -5.21
N VAL A 123 9.35 -1.53 -6.01
CA VAL A 123 9.60 -2.80 -6.69
C VAL A 123 10.86 -2.59 -7.49
N ASP A 124 11.97 -3.23 -7.09
CA ASP A 124 13.16 -3.34 -7.91
C ASP A 124 12.75 -4.15 -9.13
N LYS A 125 12.24 -3.45 -10.15
CA LYS A 125 11.99 -4.01 -11.48
C LYS A 125 13.37 -4.29 -12.01
N GLY A 126 13.84 -5.50 -11.71
CA GLY A 126 15.19 -5.99 -11.94
C GLY A 126 15.76 -5.35 -13.19
N LYS A 127 16.80 -4.55 -12.97
CA LYS A 127 17.66 -4.02 -14.02
C LYS A 127 17.92 -5.15 -15.00
N GLY A 128 17.39 -5.00 -16.21
CA GLY A 128 17.52 -6.00 -17.26
C GLY A 128 18.98 -6.44 -17.30
N CYS A 129 19.22 -7.71 -17.02
CA CYS A 129 20.45 -8.35 -17.42
C CYS A 129 20.41 -8.38 -18.94
N ALA A 130 20.73 -7.25 -19.57
CA ALA A 130 21.39 -7.27 -20.85
C ALA A 130 22.72 -7.96 -20.59
N VAL A 131 22.69 -9.28 -20.65
CA VAL A 131 23.89 -10.08 -20.90
C VAL A 131 24.54 -9.40 -22.09
N PRO A 132 25.79 -8.89 -21.97
CA PRO A 132 26.54 -8.51 -23.13
C PRO A 132 26.64 -9.80 -23.97
N LEU A 133 25.87 -9.86 -25.05
CA LEU A 133 26.17 -10.83 -26.10
C LEU A 133 27.53 -10.42 -26.61
N GLU A 134 28.56 -11.05 -26.06
CA GLU A 134 29.90 -11.02 -26.63
C GLU A 134 29.74 -11.38 -28.11
N PRO A 135 30.28 -10.57 -29.03
CA PRO A 135 30.21 -10.89 -30.44
C PRO A 135 30.88 -12.25 -30.64
N LEU A 136 30.09 -13.23 -31.08
CA LEU A 136 30.59 -14.51 -31.61
C LEU A 136 31.71 -14.20 -32.60
N GLN A 137 32.95 -14.33 -32.15
CA GLN A 137 34.12 -14.33 -33.02
C GLN A 137 34.08 -15.65 -33.77
N ILE A 138 33.50 -15.61 -34.96
CA ILE A 138 33.57 -16.67 -35.95
C ILE A 138 35.04 -16.75 -36.36
N SER A 139 35.79 -17.65 -35.75
CA SER A 139 37.09 -18.06 -36.27
C SER A 139 36.89 -19.36 -37.04
N ASP A 140 36.59 -19.18 -38.32
CA ASP A 140 36.72 -20.20 -39.34
C ASP A 140 38.22 -20.46 -39.51
N THR A 141 38.73 -21.63 -39.10
CA THR A 141 40.00 -22.16 -39.59
C THR A 141 39.94 -23.69 -39.54
N ALA A 142 39.80 -24.25 -40.73
CA ALA A 142 39.92 -25.66 -41.03
C ALA A 142 41.26 -26.26 -40.58
N ALA A 143 41.22 -27.49 -40.07
CA ALA A 143 42.34 -28.41 -40.13
C ALA A 143 41.82 -29.83 -40.44
N THR A 144 42.14 -30.24 -41.66
CA THR A 144 41.92 -31.54 -42.28
C THR A 144 42.87 -32.60 -41.71
N ALA A 145 42.32 -33.81 -41.58
CA ALA A 145 42.95 -35.14 -41.54
C ALA A 145 43.86 -35.54 -40.37
N ALA A 146 43.49 -36.61 -39.66
CA ALA A 146 44.18 -37.91 -39.80
C ALA A 146 43.38 -39.04 -39.14
N GLU A 147 43.28 -40.12 -39.91
CA GLU A 147 42.75 -41.46 -39.67
C GLU A 147 43.48 -42.23 -38.54
N THR A 148 42.86 -43.32 -38.04
CA THR A 148 43.40 -44.55 -37.37
C THR A 148 42.58 -44.86 -36.10
N LEU A 149 41.50 -45.66 -36.15
CA LEU A 149 41.44 -47.13 -36.13
C LEU A 149 42.16 -47.78 -34.92
N GLU A 150 41.43 -48.12 -33.85
CA GLU A 150 41.28 -49.48 -33.30
C GLU A 150 40.69 -49.52 -31.87
N GLU A 151 39.83 -50.52 -31.67
CA GLU A 151 39.33 -51.15 -30.43
C GLU A 151 40.49 -51.80 -29.60
N PRO A 152 40.28 -52.58 -28.51
CA PRO A 152 39.05 -52.92 -27.82
C PRO A 152 39.03 -52.79 -26.30
N ARG A 153 37.80 -53.02 -25.85
CA ARG A 153 37.28 -53.25 -24.49
C ARG A 153 38.01 -54.37 -23.74
N SER A 154 37.96 -54.27 -22.41
CA SER A 154 37.93 -55.39 -21.48
C SER A 154 36.85 -55.14 -20.44
#